data_AF-A0A925AX59-F1
#
_entry.id   AF-A0A925AX59-F1
#
_cell.length_a   1.000
_cell.length_b   1.000
_cell.length_c   1.000
_cell.angle_alpha   90.00
_cell.angle_beta   90.00
_cell.angle_gamma   90.00
#
_symmetry.space_group_name_H-M   'P 1'
#
loop_
_entity.id
_entity.type
_entity.pdbx_description
1 polymer ?
#
loop_
_entity_poly.entity_id
_entity_poly.type
_entity_poly.pdbx_seq_one_letter_code
_entity_poly.pdbx_strand_id
1 'polypeptide(L)'
;MSLFVAAGDDNPVPFGRTRDLSVTGVFVETLHRPDVEDVVTLGLVWGEDSLICAARVVRHTNEGIGLSFLKPDPFFIRAIVEILHTTPAVEVVCGLHEDASAQ
;
A
#
# COMPACT_ATOMS: atom_id res chain seq x y z
N MET A 1 11.52 0.57 3.12
CA MET A 1 10.24 0.62 3.85
C MET A 1 9.28 -0.31 3.13
N SER A 2 8.76 -1.35 3.77
CA SER A 2 8.01 -2.40 3.07
C SER A 2 6.68 -2.65 3.78
N LEU A 3 5.58 -2.33 3.10
CA LEU A 3 4.24 -2.73 3.51
C LEU A 3 3.99 -4.15 3.02
N PHE A 4 3.74 -5.06 3.94
CA PHE A 4 3.39 -6.44 3.64
C PHE A 4 1.91 -6.64 3.92
N VAL A 5 1.18 -7.11 2.93
CA VAL A 5 -0.18 -7.61 3.13
C VAL A 5 -0.07 -9.08 3.46
N ALA A 6 -0.69 -9.55 4.53
CA ALA A 6 -0.82 -10.97 4.87
C ALA A 6 -2.31 -11.31 4.97
N ALA A 7 -2.71 -12.48 4.46
CA ALA A 7 -4.08 -12.98 4.57
C ALA A 7 -4.15 -14.16 5.54
N GLY A 8 -5.00 -14.08 6.57
CA GLY A 8 -5.30 -15.18 7.50
C GLY A 8 -4.61 -15.09 8.87
N ASP A 9 -5.11 -15.91 9.81
CA ASP A 9 -4.95 -15.69 11.26
C ASP A 9 -3.70 -16.30 11.93
N ASP A 10 -2.94 -17.22 11.31
CA ASP A 10 -1.87 -17.94 12.06
C ASP A 10 -0.52 -18.07 11.34
N ASN A 11 -0.39 -17.60 10.09
CA ASN A 11 0.89 -17.61 9.39
C ASN A 11 0.96 -16.45 8.37
N PRO A 12 1.74 -15.38 8.62
CA PRO A 12 1.77 -14.22 7.75
C PRO A 12 2.63 -14.53 6.52
N VAL A 13 2.12 -15.37 5.63
CA VAL A 13 2.68 -15.47 4.29
C VAL A 13 2.34 -14.15 3.58
N PRO A 14 3.34 -13.38 3.13
CA PRO A 14 3.07 -12.14 2.43
C PRO A 14 2.25 -12.45 1.17
N PHE A 15 1.03 -11.94 1.17
CA PHE A 15 0.02 -12.06 0.14
C PHE A 15 0.45 -11.37 -1.16
N GLY A 16 1.33 -10.38 -1.06
CA GLY A 16 1.87 -9.67 -2.21
C GLY A 16 2.68 -8.43 -1.82
N ARG A 17 3.01 -7.62 -2.83
CA ARG A 17 3.73 -6.36 -2.66
C ARG A 17 2.77 -5.19 -2.84
N THR A 18 2.71 -4.28 -1.86
CA THR A 18 1.95 -3.04 -2.01
C THR A 18 2.60 -2.12 -3.04
N ARG A 19 1.78 -1.58 -3.96
CA ARG A 19 2.21 -0.60 -4.95
C ARG A 19 1.56 0.76 -4.73
N ASP A 20 0.24 0.80 -4.62
CA ASP A 20 -0.53 2.04 -4.46
C ASP A 20 -1.32 1.99 -3.16
N LEU A 21 -1.07 2.94 -2.26
CA LEU A 21 -1.73 3.01 -0.96
C LEU A 21 -2.54 4.29 -0.86
N SER A 22 -3.74 4.22 -0.29
CA SER A 22 -4.58 5.37 0.03
C SER A 22 -5.23 5.19 1.39
N VAL A 23 -5.88 6.24 1.90
CA VAL A 23 -6.63 6.18 3.16
C VAL A 23 -7.88 5.28 3.09
N THR A 24 -8.32 4.88 1.90
CA THR A 24 -9.51 4.04 1.69
C THR A 24 -9.20 2.65 1.16
N GLY A 25 -7.98 2.39 0.70
CA GLY A 25 -7.65 1.11 0.08
C GLY A 25 -6.20 0.97 -0.33
N VAL A 26 -5.92 -0.15 -0.99
CA VAL A 26 -4.56 -0.51 -1.43
C VAL A 26 -4.61 -1.33 -2.71
N PHE A 27 -3.63 -1.14 -3.58
CA PHE A 27 -3.34 -2.05 -4.69
C PHE A 27 -2.16 -2.93 -4.34
N VAL A 28 -2.34 -4.24 -4.51
CA VAL A 28 -1.35 -5.26 -4.19
C VAL A 28 -1.00 -6.03 -5.45
N GLU A 29 0.27 -5.99 -5.82
CA GLU A 29 0.86 -6.92 -6.78
C GLU A 29 0.89 -8.31 -6.16
N THR A 30 0.24 -9.27 -6.79
CA THR A 30 0.19 -10.64 -6.30
C THR A 30 -0.15 -11.60 -7.43
N LEU A 31 0.16 -12.89 -7.26
CA LEU A 31 -0.35 -13.95 -8.13
C LEU A 31 -1.62 -14.60 -7.55
N HIS A 32 -1.90 -14.37 -6.26
CA HIS A 32 -3.11 -14.85 -5.62
C HIS A 32 -4.27 -13.90 -5.95
N ARG A 33 -5.40 -14.47 -6.38
CA ARG A 33 -6.55 -13.72 -6.92
C ARG A 33 -7.83 -14.24 -6.26
N PRO A 34 -8.16 -13.82 -5.02
CA PRO A 34 -9.48 -14.06 -4.45
C PRO A 34 -10.54 -13.44 -5.34
N ASP A 35 -11.80 -13.86 -5.25
CA ASP A 35 -12.84 -13.34 -6.13
C ASP A 35 -13.17 -11.88 -5.79
N VAL A 36 -13.69 -11.14 -6.78
CA VAL A 36 -14.21 -9.79 -6.52
C VAL A 36 -15.38 -9.90 -5.54
N GLU A 37 -15.45 -8.95 -4.61
CA GLU A 37 -16.29 -8.94 -3.40
C GLU A 37 -15.83 -9.83 -2.24
N ASP A 38 -14.81 -10.68 -2.42
CA ASP A 38 -14.24 -11.43 -1.28
C ASP A 38 -13.65 -10.48 -0.24
N VAL A 39 -13.77 -10.90 1.03
CA VAL A 39 -13.19 -10.20 2.16
C VAL A 39 -11.92 -10.91 2.60
N VAL A 40 -10.82 -10.17 2.63
CA VAL A 40 -9.52 -10.62 3.11
C VAL A 40 -9.11 -9.82 4.33
N THR A 41 -8.33 -10.42 5.22
CA THR A 41 -7.65 -9.69 6.30
C THR A 41 -6.36 -9.11 5.74
N LEU A 42 -6.07 -7.84 6.04
CA LEU A 42 -4.80 -7.19 5.76
C LEU A 42 -4.05 -6.97 7.07
N GLY A 43 -2.82 -7.45 7.14
CA GLY A 43 -1.85 -6.99 8.14
C GLY A 43 -1.11 -5.74 7.66
N LEU A 44 -0.80 -4.84 8.59
CA LEU A 44 0.09 -3.69 8.42
C LEU A 44 1.11 -3.71 9.57
N VAL A 45 2.39 -3.73 9.23
CA VAL A 45 3.48 -3.57 10.21
C VAL A 45 4.08 -2.18 10.05
N TRP A 46 4.07 -1.38 11.12
CA TRP A 46 4.55 -0.02 11.13
C TRP A 46 5.30 0.29 12.42
N GLY A 47 6.62 0.46 12.35
CA GLY A 47 7.45 0.60 13.54
C GLY A 47 7.41 -0.67 14.38
N GLU A 48 6.95 -0.54 15.63
CA GLU A 48 6.74 -1.65 16.57
C GLU A 48 5.29 -2.16 16.56
N ASP A 49 4.39 -1.51 15.81
CA ASP A 49 2.97 -1.82 15.79
C ASP A 49 2.63 -2.83 14.69
N SER A 50 1.72 -3.74 15.02
CA SER A 50 1.07 -4.66 14.08
C SER A 50 -0.43 -4.40 14.10
N LEU A 51 -0.97 -3.96 12.97
CA LEU A 51 -2.36 -3.54 12.82
C LEU A 51 -3.05 -4.45 11.81
N ILE A 52 -4.34 -4.71 12.01
CA ILE A 52 -5.15 -5.54 11.10
C ILE A 52 -6.37 -4.76 10.60
N CYS A 53 -6.74 -4.98 9.34
CA CYS A 53 -7.94 -4.40 8.75
C CYS A 53 -8.56 -5.39 7.77
N ALA A 54 -9.86 -5.62 7.86
CA ALA A 54 -10.58 -6.34 6.80
C ALA A 54 -10.65 -5.46 5.55
N ALA A 55 -10.50 -6.05 4.37
CA ALA A 55 -10.61 -5.35 3.10
C ALA A 55 -11.36 -6.21 2.09
N ARG A 56 -12.06 -5.54 1.17
CA ARG A 56 -12.79 -6.19 0.09
C ARG A 56 -12.03 -6.09 -1.21
N VAL A 57 -11.97 -7.18 -1.96
CA VAL A 57 -11.49 -7.16 -3.35
C VAL A 57 -12.50 -6.39 -4.22
N VAL A 58 -12.08 -5.25 -4.78
CA VAL A 58 -12.98 -4.41 -5.61
C VAL A 58 -12.69 -4.52 -7.11
N ARG A 59 -11.49 -4.99 -7.49
CA ARG A 59 -11.12 -5.19 -8.90
C ARG A 59 -9.90 -6.08 -9.05
N HIS A 60 -9.80 -6.72 -10.21
CA HIS A 60 -8.60 -7.38 -10.69
C HIS A 60 -7.93 -6.59 -11.81
N THR A 61 -6.63 -6.78 -11.92
CA THR A 61 -5.82 -6.35 -13.05
C THR A 61 -4.88 -7.49 -13.43
N ASN A 62 -4.15 -7.32 -14.53
CA ASN A 62 -3.13 -8.29 -14.92
C ASN A 62 -2.01 -8.43 -13.87
N GLU A 63 -1.76 -7.37 -13.10
CA GLU A 63 -0.59 -7.27 -12.22
C GLU A 63 -0.93 -7.49 -10.75
N GLY A 64 -2.19 -7.30 -10.36
CA GLY A 64 -2.59 -7.30 -8.96
C GLY A 64 -4.09 -7.23 -8.72
N ILE A 65 -4.43 -7.03 -7.45
CA ILE A 65 -5.81 -6.78 -7.00
C ILE A 65 -5.92 -5.42 -6.33
N GLY A 66 -7.06 -4.76 -6.53
CA GLY A 66 -7.44 -3.58 -5.77
C GLY A 66 -8.31 -3.97 -4.57
N LEU A 67 -7.98 -3.41 -3.42
CA LEU A 67 -8.63 -3.67 -2.14
C LEU A 67 -9.20 -2.38 -1.57
N SER A 68 -10.40 -2.45 -0.99
CA SER A 68 -11.05 -1.35 -0.26
C SER A 68 -11.17 -1.71 1.21
N PHE A 69 -10.74 -0.83 2.12
CA PHE A 69 -10.77 -1.10 3.55
C PHE A 69 -12.21 -1.13 4.08
N LEU A 70 -12.51 -2.15 4.89
CA LEU A 70 -13.80 -2.32 5.54
C LEU A 70 -13.68 -1.91 7.01
N LYS A 71 -14.30 -0.78 7.35
CA LYS A 71 -14.35 -0.23 8.72
C LYS A 71 -12.96 -0.22 9.40
N PRO A 72 -11.95 0.43 8.80
CA PRO A 72 -10.64 0.51 9.39
C PRO A 72 -10.70 1.22 10.74
N ASP A 73 -9.97 0.69 11.72
CA ASP A 73 -9.81 1.33 13.02
C ASP A 73 -9.05 2.67 12.88
N PRO A 74 -9.32 3.69 13.73
CA PRO A 74 -8.62 4.96 13.67
C PRO A 74 -7.09 4.87 13.76
N PHE A 75 -6.54 3.91 14.51
CA PHE A 75 -5.09 3.67 14.57
C PHE A 75 -4.54 3.16 13.24
N PHE A 76 -5.29 2.29 12.54
CA PHE A 76 -4.93 1.84 11.19
C PHE A 76 -4.90 3.02 10.22
N ILE A 77 -5.95 3.85 10.19
CA ILE A 77 -5.99 5.05 9.33
C ILE A 77 -4.86 6.01 9.65
N ARG A 78 -4.57 6.24 10.93
CA ARG A 78 -3.47 7.09 11.35
C ARG A 78 -2.13 6.58 10.82
N ALA A 79 -1.85 5.28 10.93
CA ALA A 79 -0.63 4.70 10.40
C ALA A 79 -0.53 4.87 8.86
N ILE A 80 -1.63 4.66 8.13
CA ILE A 80 -1.67 4.93 6.68
C ILE A 80 -1.37 6.39 6.37
N VAL A 81 -1.97 7.33 7.09
CA VAL A 81 -1.73 8.77 6.92
C VAL A 81 -0.26 9.11 7.20
N GLU A 82 0.31 8.56 8.26
CA GLU A 82 1.73 8.75 8.58
C GLU A 82 2.63 8.20 7.46
N ILE A 83 2.36 7.00 6.93
CA ILE A 83 3.07 6.40 5.80
C ILE A 83 3.05 7.31 4.56
N LEU A 84 1.86 7.81 4.21
CA LEU A 84 1.68 8.66 3.03
C LEU A 84 2.42 10.01 3.14
N HIS A 85 2.58 10.54 4.36
CA HIS A 85 3.30 11.80 4.60
C HIS A 85 4.79 11.64 4.93
N THR A 86 5.25 10.42 5.29
CA THR A 86 6.69 10.13 5.52
C THR A 86 7.41 9.72 4.25
N THR A 87 6.71 9.56 3.13
CA THR A 87 7.38 9.39 1.84
C THR A 87 7.93 10.76 1.42
N PRO A 88 9.26 10.99 1.36
CA PRO A 88 9.77 12.20 0.76
C PRO A 88 9.25 12.23 -0.67
N ALA A 89 8.63 13.36 -1.04
CA ALA A 89 8.32 13.66 -2.43
C ALA A 89 9.54 13.28 -3.27
N VAL A 90 9.31 12.51 -4.32
CA VAL A 90 10.28 12.24 -5.38
C VAL A 90 11.06 13.53 -5.65
N GLU A 91 12.39 13.49 -5.56
CA GLU A 91 13.23 14.59 -6.01
C GLU A 91 12.85 14.90 -7.46
N VAL A 92 12.10 15.99 -7.65
CA VAL A 92 12.02 16.64 -8.95
C VAL A 92 13.38 17.29 -9.13
N VAL A 93 14.31 16.55 -9.73
CA VAL A 93 15.49 17.16 -10.34
C VAL A 93 14.97 17.94 -11.55
N CYS A 94 14.52 19.17 -11.32
CA CYS A 94 14.45 20.17 -12.37
C CYS A 94 15.90 20.42 -12.79
N GLY A 95 16.34 19.70 -13.82
CA GLY A 95 17.58 20.01 -14.51
C GLY A 95 17.48 21.43 -15.05
N LEU A 96 18.04 22.39 -14.32
CA LEU A 96 18.43 23.65 -14.89
C LEU A 96 19.60 23.32 -15.83
N HIS A 97 19.28 23.23 -17.13
CA HIS A 97 20.25 23.48 -18.18
C HIS A 97 20.75 24.91 -17.94
N GLU A 98 21.92 25.05 -17.31
CA GLU A 98 22.65 26.30 -17.40
C GLU A 98 23.22 26.40 -18.81
N ASP A 99 22.68 27.37 -19.54
CA ASP A 99 23.11 27.75 -20.88
C ASP A 99 24.63 27.88 -20.94
N ALA A 100 25.19 27.21 -21.94
CA ALA A 100 26.51 27.53 -22.45
C ALA A 100 26.52 28.99 -22.91
N SER A 101 27.34 29.83 -22.27
CA SER A 101 27.89 31.02 -22.90
C SER A 101 29.16 31.52 -22.21
N ALA A 102 30.12 31.81 -23.08
CA ALA A 102 31.28 32.68 -22.93
C ALA A 102 32.50 32.15 -22.15
N GLN A 103 33.49 31.65 -22.91
CA GLN A 103 34.76 32.36 -23.10
C GLN A 103 35.23 32.22 -24.55
#